data_AF-A0A8T6Q3Q4-F1
#
_entry.id   AF-A0A8T6Q3Q4-F1
#
_cell.length_a   1.000
_cell.length_b   1.000
_cell.length_c   1.000
_cell.angle_alpha   90.00
_cell.angle_beta   90.00
_cell.angle_gamma   90.00
#
_symmetry.space_group_name_H-M   'P 1'
#
loop_
_entity.id
_entity.type
_entity.pdbx_description
1 polymer ?
#
loop_
_entity_poly.entity_id
_entity_poly.type
_entity_poly.pdbx_seq_one_letter_code
_entity_poly.pdbx_strand_id
1 'polypeptide(L)'
;YQTPGLNIAPRSQQALEFSVPYSFFHWGISAWATYTLASLIMAYHFHVRKNKGLSLSGIIAAITGVRPQGPWGKLVDLMFLIATVGALTISLVVTAATFTRGLSALTGLPDNFTVQAFVILLSGGIFCLSSWIGIN
;
A
#
# COMPACT_ATOMS: atom_id res chain seq x y z
N TYR A 1 -11.42 19.98 -8.43
CA TYR A 1 -12.66 20.69 -8.80
C TYR A 1 -13.50 21.12 -7.60
N GLN A 2 -13.99 20.19 -6.76
CA GLN A 2 -14.88 20.54 -5.63
C GLN A 2 -14.15 21.15 -4.42
N THR A 3 -12.98 20.62 -4.07
CA THR A 3 -12.10 21.14 -2.99
C THR A 3 -10.67 21.26 -3.52
N PRO A 4 -10.41 22.21 -4.44
CA PRO A 4 -9.07 22.39 -4.99
C PRO A 4 -8.09 22.93 -3.92
N GLY A 5 -6.83 22.48 -3.96
CA GLY A 5 -5.76 23.03 -3.12
C GLY A 5 -5.22 24.36 -3.65
N LEU A 6 -4.09 24.81 -3.10
CA LEU A 6 -3.32 25.96 -3.60
C LEU A 6 -4.11 27.29 -3.64
N ASN A 7 -5.07 27.48 -2.73
CA ASN A 7 -5.96 28.66 -2.65
C ASN A 7 -6.75 28.95 -3.93
N ILE A 8 -6.99 27.94 -4.78
CA ILE A 8 -7.82 28.07 -5.98
C ILE A 8 -9.29 28.09 -5.58
N ALA A 9 -10.11 28.93 -6.22
CA ALA A 9 -11.54 28.97 -5.96
C ALA A 9 -12.23 27.65 -6.38
N PRO A 10 -13.05 27.01 -5.51
CA PRO A 10 -13.83 25.84 -5.85
C PRO A 10 -14.70 26.04 -7.09
N ARG A 11 -14.89 24.98 -7.88
CA ARG A 11 -15.74 24.97 -9.09
C ARG A 11 -15.39 26.01 -10.17
N SER A 12 -14.25 26.68 -10.06
CA SER A 12 -13.74 27.60 -11.09
C SER A 12 -13.18 26.86 -12.31
N GLN A 13 -13.02 27.57 -13.43
CA GLN A 13 -12.34 27.06 -14.61
C GLN A 13 -10.91 26.61 -14.28
N GLN A 14 -10.18 27.42 -13.50
CA GLN A 14 -8.84 27.06 -13.03
C GLN A 14 -8.86 25.76 -12.20
N ALA A 15 -9.84 25.56 -11.32
CA ALA A 15 -9.96 24.32 -10.54
C ALA A 15 -10.27 23.08 -11.39
N LEU A 16 -10.84 23.26 -12.60
CA LEU A 16 -11.06 22.20 -13.57
C LEU A 16 -9.76 21.88 -14.33
N GLU A 17 -9.10 22.91 -14.85
CA GLU A 17 -7.83 22.80 -15.58
C GLU A 17 -6.74 22.10 -14.75
N PHE A 18 -6.67 22.40 -13.45
CA PHE A 18 -5.70 21.77 -12.54
C PHE A 18 -6.14 20.39 -12.02
N SER A 19 -7.41 19.98 -12.19
CA SER A 19 -7.91 18.74 -11.56
C SER A 19 -7.25 17.46 -12.06
N VAL A 20 -7.08 17.34 -13.39
CA VAL A 20 -6.47 16.18 -14.04
C VAL A 20 -4.94 16.17 -13.82
N PRO A 21 -4.20 17.26 -14.07
CA PRO A 21 -2.76 17.30 -13.79
C PRO A 21 -2.42 17.02 -12.32
N TYR A 22 -3.21 17.53 -11.37
CA TYR A 22 -2.99 17.27 -9.95
C TYR A 22 -3.18 15.79 -9.58
N SER A 23 -4.12 15.11 -10.24
CA SER A 23 -4.31 13.67 -10.07
C SER A 23 -3.12 12.88 -10.62
N PHE A 24 -2.64 13.23 -11.81
CA PHE A 24 -1.43 12.63 -12.40
C PHE A 24 -0.16 12.94 -11.61
N PHE A 25 -0.09 14.08 -10.91
CA PHE A 25 1.05 14.36 -10.04
C PHE A 25 1.11 13.39 -8.84
N HIS A 26 -0.02 13.03 -8.25
CA HIS A 26 -0.09 12.12 -7.09
C HIS A 26 -0.11 10.63 -7.46
N TRP A 27 -0.65 10.28 -8.64
CA TRP A 27 -0.85 8.89 -9.06
C TRP A 27 -0.14 8.53 -10.37
N GLY A 28 0.60 9.46 -10.96
CA GLY A 28 1.39 9.26 -12.17
C GLY A 28 2.86 8.97 -11.86
N ILE A 29 3.71 9.17 -12.87
CA ILE A 29 5.10 8.66 -12.90
C ILE A 29 5.92 9.16 -11.71
N SER A 30 5.72 10.39 -11.25
CA SER A 30 6.40 10.96 -10.08
C SER A 30 6.22 10.12 -8.82
N ALA A 31 5.01 9.64 -8.56
CA ALA A 31 4.73 8.78 -7.42
C ALA A 31 5.40 7.41 -7.57
N TRP A 32 5.26 6.78 -8.74
CA TRP A 32 5.83 5.46 -9.02
C TRP A 32 7.37 5.45 -9.04
N ALA A 33 8.00 6.54 -9.47
CA ALA A 33 9.47 6.66 -9.49
C ALA A 33 10.10 6.49 -8.10
N THR A 34 9.38 6.85 -7.04
CA THR A 34 9.86 6.64 -5.66
C THR A 34 9.97 5.16 -5.30
N TYR A 35 9.09 4.30 -5.83
CA TYR A 35 9.12 2.86 -5.58
C TYR A 35 10.28 2.17 -6.31
N THR A 36 10.70 2.72 -7.45
CA THR A 36 11.85 2.22 -8.21
C THR A 36 13.13 2.27 -7.38
N LEU A 37 13.32 3.32 -6.55
CA LEU A 37 14.52 3.45 -5.71
C LEU A 37 14.65 2.29 -4.73
N ALA A 38 13.59 1.99 -3.97
CA ALA A 38 13.59 0.87 -3.02
C ALA A 38 13.72 -0.48 -3.73
N SER A 39 13.03 -0.65 -4.86
CA SER A 39 13.06 -1.87 -5.66
C SER A 39 14.45 -2.17 -6.23
N LEU A 40 15.17 -1.13 -6.70
CA LEU A 40 16.51 -1.27 -7.24
C LEU A 40 17.51 -1.71 -6.17
N ILE A 41 17.42 -1.13 -4.97
CA ILE A 41 18.27 -1.52 -3.82
C ILE A 41 18.04 -3.00 -3.48
N MET A 42 16.77 -3.42 -3.39
CA MET A 42 16.41 -4.81 -3.13
C MET A 42 16.90 -5.76 -4.23
N ALA A 43 16.69 -5.39 -5.49
CA ALA A 43 17.11 -6.17 -6.64
C ALA A 43 18.64 -6.33 -6.69
N TYR A 44 19.40 -5.27 -6.45
CA TYR A 44 20.86 -5.32 -6.38
C TYR A 44 21.35 -6.19 -5.22
N HIS A 45 20.74 -6.05 -4.03
CA HIS A 45 21.08 -6.85 -2.86
C HIS A 45 20.92 -8.36 -3.12
N PHE A 46 19.79 -8.76 -3.69
CA PHE A 46 19.48 -10.17 -3.89
C PHE A 46 20.13 -10.75 -5.16
N HIS A 47 20.04 -10.06 -6.30
CA HIS A 47 20.44 -10.63 -7.60
C HIS A 47 21.91 -10.38 -7.92
N VAL A 48 22.49 -9.24 -7.53
CA VAL A 48 23.88 -8.89 -7.87
C VAL A 48 24.82 -9.29 -6.73
N ARG A 49 24.50 -8.89 -5.50
CA ARG A 49 25.32 -9.22 -4.32
C ARG A 49 25.11 -10.64 -3.80
N LYS A 50 24.07 -11.34 -4.27
CA LYS A 50 23.73 -12.72 -3.88
C LYS A 50 23.56 -12.87 -2.37
N ASN A 51 23.17 -11.80 -1.69
CA ASN A 51 22.88 -11.85 -0.26
C ASN A 51 21.61 -12.65 -0.02
N LYS A 52 21.55 -13.36 1.11
CA LYS A 52 20.39 -14.16 1.51
C LYS A 52 19.42 -13.30 2.32
N GLY A 53 18.13 -13.53 2.12
CA GLY A 53 17.07 -12.84 2.84
C GLY A 53 16.71 -11.49 2.22
N LEU A 54 15.45 -11.08 2.41
CA LEU A 54 14.90 -9.81 1.93
C LEU A 54 14.44 -8.93 3.10
N SER A 55 14.97 -9.18 4.32
CA SER A 55 14.66 -8.32 5.47
C SER A 55 15.33 -6.96 5.29
N LEU A 56 14.65 -5.90 5.74
CA LEU A 56 15.17 -4.54 5.63
C LEU A 56 16.45 -4.39 6.47
N SER A 57 16.48 -5.03 7.64
CA SER A 57 17.67 -5.13 8.49
C SER A 57 18.86 -5.78 7.79
N GLY A 58 18.64 -6.82 6.98
CA GLY A 58 19.69 -7.51 6.22
C GLY A 58 20.30 -6.63 5.13
N ILE A 59 19.45 -5.83 4.47
CA ILE A 59 19.89 -4.86 3.47
C ILE A 59 20.71 -3.76 4.10
N ILE A 60 20.24 -3.19 5.22
CA ILE A 60 20.96 -2.14 5.95
C ILE A 60 22.27 -2.67 6.52
N ALA A 61 22.27 -3.89 7.05
CA ALA A 61 23.48 -4.56 7.55
C ALA A 61 24.55 -4.72 6.46
N ALA A 62 24.15 -5.04 5.23
CA ALA A 62 25.08 -5.18 4.11
C ALA A 62 25.78 -3.86 3.72
N ILE A 63 25.23 -2.71 4.11
CA ILE A 63 25.79 -1.37 3.85
C ILE A 63 26.56 -0.85 5.07
N THR A 64 25.99 -1.02 6.27
CA THR A 64 26.46 -0.37 7.50
C THR A 64 27.31 -1.27 8.40
N GLY A 65 27.32 -2.59 8.17
CA GLY A 65 27.97 -3.58 9.03
C GLY A 65 27.24 -3.86 10.35
N VAL A 66 26.08 -3.26 10.59
CA VAL A 66 25.25 -3.52 11.78
C VAL A 66 24.74 -4.96 11.76
N ARG A 67 24.71 -5.63 12.91
CA ARG A 67 24.20 -7.01 13.00
C ARG A 67 22.68 -7.05 12.77
N PRO A 68 22.17 -7.78 11.75
CA PRO A 68 20.73 -7.86 11.48
C PRO A 68 19.91 -8.38 12.66
N GLN A 69 20.45 -9.36 13.38
CA GLN A 69 19.78 -10.00 14.53
C GLN A 69 19.98 -9.22 15.84
N GLY A 70 20.74 -8.11 15.81
CA GLY A 70 20.93 -7.22 16.96
C GLY A 70 19.69 -6.38 17.26
N PRO A 71 19.69 -5.64 18.39
CA PRO A 71 18.55 -4.83 18.81
C PRO A 71 18.13 -3.80 17.74
N TRP A 72 19.11 -3.16 17.09
CA TRP A 72 18.87 -2.20 16.02
C TRP A 72 18.23 -2.83 14.77
N GLY A 73 18.71 -4.00 14.33
CA GLY A 73 18.14 -4.68 13.16
C GLY A 73 16.71 -5.15 13.41
N LYS A 74 16.43 -5.70 14.60
CA LYS A 74 15.07 -6.08 15.01
C LYS A 74 14.11 -4.89 15.09
N LEU A 75 14.57 -3.74 15.59
CA LEU A 75 13.75 -2.53 15.66
C LEU A 75 13.37 -2.06 14.25
N VAL A 76 14.32 -2.04 13.32
CA VAL A 76 14.08 -1.67 11.92
C VAL A 76 13.04 -2.60 11.27
N ASP A 77 13.21 -3.92 11.41
CA ASP A 77 12.27 -4.88 10.83
C ASP A 77 10.88 -4.77 11.47
N LEU A 78 10.79 -4.49 12.78
CA LEU A 78 9.52 -4.26 13.47
C LEU A 78 8.80 -3.02 12.93
N MET A 79 9.51 -1.90 12.77
CA MET A 79 8.95 -0.67 12.20
C MET A 79 8.47 -0.90 10.77
N PHE A 80 9.24 -1.62 9.97
CA PHE A 80 8.87 -2.00 8.61
C PHE A 80 7.63 -2.88 8.57
N LEU A 81 7.53 -3.87 9.46
CA LEU A 81 6.38 -4.76 9.58
C LEU A 81 5.10 -3.99 10.00
N ILE A 82 5.20 -3.09 10.97
CA ILE A 82 4.07 -2.24 11.39
C ILE A 82 3.61 -1.35 10.23
N ALA A 83 4.55 -0.71 9.52
CA ALA A 83 4.22 0.16 8.39
C ALA A 83 3.53 -0.60 7.24
N THR A 84 4.04 -1.79 6.90
CA THR A 84 3.48 -2.62 5.82
C THR A 84 2.10 -3.19 6.20
N VAL A 85 1.93 -3.76 7.39
CA VAL A 85 0.64 -4.27 7.87
C VAL A 85 -0.39 -3.13 7.98
N GLY A 86 0.02 -1.97 8.49
CA GLY A 86 -0.83 -0.78 8.57
C GLY A 86 -1.32 -0.33 7.19
N ALA A 87 -0.42 -0.21 6.22
CA ALA A 87 -0.77 0.18 4.84
C ALA A 87 -1.72 -0.81 4.16
N LEU A 88 -1.47 -2.12 4.35
CA LEU A 88 -2.34 -3.19 3.83
C LEU A 88 -3.74 -3.13 4.46
N THR A 89 -3.82 -2.91 5.78
CA THR A 89 -5.09 -2.84 6.51
C THR A 89 -5.93 -1.64 6.05
N ILE A 90 -5.33 -0.45 5.92
CA ILE A 90 -6.03 0.74 5.44
C ILE A 90 -6.56 0.51 4.02
N SER A 91 -5.74 -0.06 3.13
CA SER A 91 -6.12 -0.36 1.75
C SER A 91 -7.29 -1.34 1.68
N LEU A 92 -7.29 -2.38 2.54
CA LEU A 92 -8.36 -3.38 2.61
C LEU A 92 -9.67 -2.76 3.08
N VAL A 93 -9.65 -1.97 4.15
CA VAL A 93 -10.86 -1.33 4.72
C VAL A 93 -11.47 -0.33 3.73
N VAL A 94 -10.64 0.51 3.09
CA VAL A 94 -11.11 1.49 2.09
C VAL A 94 -11.71 0.77 0.87
N THR A 95 -11.06 -0.29 0.40
CA THR A 95 -11.55 -1.11 -0.71
C THR A 95 -12.89 -1.75 -0.37
N ALA A 96 -13.01 -2.39 0.80
CA ALA A 96 -14.23 -3.03 1.24
C ALA A 96 -15.39 -2.04 1.38
N ALA A 97 -15.18 -0.89 2.02
CA ALA A 97 -16.21 0.14 2.15
C ALA A 97 -16.65 0.72 0.80
N THR A 98 -15.73 0.90 -0.14
CA THR A 98 -16.07 1.37 -1.49
C THR A 98 -16.86 0.30 -2.25
N PHE A 99 -16.47 -0.96 -2.12
CA PHE A 99 -17.16 -2.10 -2.72
C PHE A 99 -18.58 -2.28 -2.17
N THR A 100 -18.79 -2.25 -0.85
CA THR A 100 -20.12 -2.41 -0.26
C THR A 100 -21.06 -1.27 -0.61
N ARG A 101 -20.57 -0.03 -0.72
CA ARG A 101 -21.35 1.10 -1.24
C ARG A 101 -21.80 0.87 -2.68
N GLY A 102 -20.88 0.39 -3.54
CA GLY A 102 -21.21 0.04 -4.92
C GLY A 102 -22.24 -1.09 -4.99
N LEU A 103 -22.05 -2.14 -4.19
CA LEU A 103 -22.99 -3.27 -4.10
C LEU A 103 -24.36 -2.83 -3.60
N SER A 104 -24.40 -1.98 -2.57
CA SER A 104 -25.63 -1.39 -2.02
C SER A 104 -26.39 -0.59 -3.09
N ALA A 105 -25.68 0.24 -3.86
CA ALA A 105 -26.28 1.00 -4.94
C ALA A 105 -26.88 0.13 -6.07
N LEU A 106 -26.31 -1.06 -6.32
CA LEU A 106 -26.76 -1.96 -7.38
C LEU A 106 -27.85 -2.95 -6.93
N THR A 107 -27.80 -3.42 -5.68
CA THR A 107 -28.64 -4.52 -5.19
C THR A 107 -29.66 -4.08 -4.14
N GLY A 108 -29.52 -2.88 -3.59
CA GLY A 108 -30.33 -2.38 -2.47
C GLY A 108 -29.94 -2.96 -1.11
N LEU A 109 -28.88 -3.78 -1.02
CA LEU A 109 -28.37 -4.28 0.27
C LEU A 109 -27.94 -3.13 1.19
N PRO A 110 -28.10 -3.26 2.52
CA PRO A 110 -27.68 -2.21 3.45
C PRO A 110 -26.15 -2.08 3.51
N ASP A 111 -25.62 -0.86 3.39
CA ASP A 111 -24.21 -0.55 3.66
C ASP A 111 -24.01 -0.33 5.17
N ASN A 112 -23.86 -1.43 5.91
CA ASN A 112 -23.59 -1.41 7.34
C ASN A 112 -22.31 -2.19 7.68
N PHE A 113 -21.85 -2.03 8.92
CA PHE A 113 -20.64 -2.69 9.42
C PHE A 113 -20.66 -4.21 9.21
N THR A 114 -21.81 -4.86 9.37
CA THR A 114 -21.95 -6.31 9.21
C THR A 114 -21.64 -6.76 7.79
N VAL A 115 -22.19 -6.06 6.78
CA VAL A 115 -21.93 -6.38 5.37
C VAL A 115 -20.47 -6.12 5.01
N GLN A 116 -19.89 -5.01 5.49
CA GLN A 116 -18.46 -4.70 5.28
C GLN A 116 -17.54 -5.75 5.92
N ALA A 117 -17.80 -6.12 7.17
CA ALA A 117 -17.03 -7.15 7.89
C ALA A 117 -17.13 -8.50 7.18
N PHE A 118 -18.32 -8.89 6.70
CA PHE A 118 -18.50 -10.11 5.93
C PHE A 118 -17.67 -10.12 4.64
N VAL A 119 -17.68 -9.03 3.86
CA VAL A 119 -16.87 -8.90 2.63
C VAL A 119 -15.38 -9.01 2.93
N ILE A 120 -14.90 -8.35 4.00
CA ILE A 120 -13.49 -8.41 4.43
C ILE A 120 -13.10 -9.85 4.82
N LEU A 121 -13.90 -10.51 5.65
CA LEU A 121 -13.62 -11.88 6.10
C LEU A 121 -13.67 -12.89 4.95
N LEU A 122 -14.64 -12.75 4.04
CA LEU A 122 -14.77 -13.61 2.87
C LEU A 122 -13.58 -13.45 1.93
N SER A 123 -13.23 -12.21 1.55
CA SER A 123 -12.10 -11.93 0.66
C SER A 123 -10.76 -12.32 1.30
N GLY A 124 -10.57 -12.05 2.59
CA GLY A 124 -9.41 -12.51 3.36
C GLY A 124 -9.32 -14.04 3.40
N GLY A 125 -10.43 -14.73 3.63
CA GLY A 125 -10.50 -16.20 3.60
C GLY A 125 -10.12 -16.79 2.25
N ILE A 126 -10.64 -16.23 1.16
CA ILE A 126 -10.27 -16.62 -0.21
C ILE A 126 -8.77 -16.42 -0.45
N PHE A 127 -8.22 -15.28 -0.03
CA PHE A 127 -6.79 -15.00 -0.15
C PHE A 127 -5.93 -15.99 0.65
N CYS A 128 -6.32 -16.32 1.88
CA CYS A 128 -5.62 -17.30 2.71
C CYS A 128 -5.65 -18.69 2.07
N LEU A 129 -6.81 -19.13 1.56
CA LEU A 129 -6.94 -20.41 0.85
C LEU A 129 -6.07 -20.44 -0.41
N SER A 130 -6.09 -19.38 -1.22
CA SER A 130 -5.26 -19.26 -2.42
C SER A 130 -3.77 -19.31 -2.09
N SER A 131 -3.35 -18.65 -1.01
CA SER A 131 -1.96 -18.65 -0.55
C SER A 131 -1.54 -20.03 -0.06
N TRP A 132 -2.40 -20.72 0.69
CA TRP A 132 -2.11 -22.06 1.20
C TRP A 132 -1.97 -23.11 0.08
N ILE A 133 -2.84 -23.05 -0.94
CA ILE A 133 -2.76 -23.92 -2.10
C ILE A 133 -1.53 -23.58 -2.96
N GLY A 134 -1.16 -22.31 -3.07
CA GLY A 134 -0.04 -21.88 -3.93
C GLY A 134 1.35 -22.07 -3.33
N ILE A 135 1.48 -22.31 -2.02
CA ILE A 135 2.76 -22.55 -1.35
C ILE A 135 3.10 -24.05 -1.26
N ASN A 136 2.10 -24.93 -1.33
CA ASN A 136 2.28 -26.40 -1.40
C ASN A 136 2.41 -26.87 -2.85
#